data_AF-A0A395URS5-F1
#
_entry.id   AF-A0A395URS5-F1
#
_cell.length_a   1.000
_cell.length_b   1.000
_cell.length_c   1.000
_cell.angle_alpha   90.00
_cell.angle_beta   90.00
_cell.angle_gamma   90.00
#
_symmetry.space_group_name_H-M   'P 1'
#
loop_
_entity.id
_entity.type
_entity.pdbx_description
1 polymer ?
#
loop_
_entity_poly.entity_id
_entity_poly.type
_entity_poly.pdbx_seq_one_letter_code
_entity_poly.pdbx_strand_id
1 'polypeptide(L)'
;MDRNDKIEEAKTLLNSGGNIIKTRDDRELIFVGQNGKVCDTSICSWLPDGGNVDKTIYRSRIEPWLTSLFQSEHLSLLCGSGITNAISFLAGATGGTTMGTTTFTEYKDEIKEAAEASAKASGRGSGNIEDQIRIANDLLRGLKILKKEPEATALEKELNSIISEFAKSILESEKGIATANENERENAYSVLINFLLSFASRTGNRERLNIFTTNYDRLIEVGAELAGIHLMDRFVGTMMPVFRSSRLNLDIHYNPPGIRGEPRYLEGVARLTKLHGSVDWVQNCEEIRRIGLPFGADEISPYLNAPGLYGANALKLMIYPNSAKDRETAEYPYVELFRDFAASICRPNSTLVTYGYGFGDEHINRVIHDMLTIPSTHLVVISYNDPIGRILQFYYDSAHYAQMSVLIGKDLGDITNLANDFLPKSAIDRTTIRMAELLQHRMGATSALQTVSSSSNPTVSVKSTTETSIAPTNKLI
;
A
#
# COMPACT_ATOMS: atom_id res chain seq x y z
N MET A 1 30.76 14.41 -2.21
CA MET A 1 30.17 13.56 -3.26
C MET A 1 28.87 14.22 -3.68
N ASP A 2 28.67 14.45 -4.98
CA ASP A 2 27.43 15.08 -5.47
C ASP A 2 26.23 14.14 -5.23
N ARG A 3 25.01 14.69 -5.13
CA ARG A 3 23.79 13.90 -4.95
C ARG A 3 23.63 12.86 -6.05
N ASN A 4 23.90 13.26 -7.29
CA ASN A 4 23.78 12.39 -8.45
C ASN A 4 24.77 11.22 -8.39
N ASP A 5 26.00 11.46 -7.92
CA ASP A 5 27.00 10.40 -7.75
C ASP A 5 26.54 9.34 -6.74
N LYS A 6 25.93 9.78 -5.61
CA LYS A 6 25.38 8.86 -4.60
C LYS A 6 24.22 8.01 -5.15
N ILE A 7 23.39 8.59 -6.02
CA ILE A 7 22.27 7.87 -6.65
C ILE A 7 22.80 6.84 -7.67
N GLU A 8 23.80 7.20 -8.48
CA GLU A 8 24.38 6.26 -9.46
C GLU A 8 25.18 5.13 -8.78
N GLU A 9 25.88 5.42 -7.68
CA GLU A 9 26.50 4.38 -6.84
C GLU A 9 25.43 3.43 -6.27
N ALA A 10 24.36 3.99 -5.71
CA ALA A 10 23.25 3.20 -5.17
C ALA A 10 22.61 2.30 -6.23
N LYS A 11 22.35 2.82 -7.44
CA LYS A 11 21.82 2.02 -8.55
C LYS A 11 22.76 0.88 -8.93
N THR A 12 24.06 1.16 -9.02
CA THR A 12 25.07 0.14 -9.35
C THR A 12 25.08 -0.96 -8.28
N LEU A 13 25.00 -0.58 -7.00
CA LEU A 13 24.92 -1.51 -5.88
C LEU A 13 23.65 -2.37 -5.95
N LEU A 14 22.48 -1.76 -6.13
CA LEU A 14 21.20 -2.48 -6.19
C LEU A 14 21.14 -3.44 -7.39
N ASN A 15 21.66 -3.03 -8.55
CA ASN A 15 21.77 -3.89 -9.73
C ASN A 15 22.72 -5.08 -9.52
N SER A 16 23.73 -4.93 -8.67
CA SER A 16 24.60 -6.03 -8.25
C SER A 16 23.98 -6.95 -7.18
N GLY A 17 22.73 -6.71 -6.77
CA GLY A 17 22.05 -7.48 -5.72
C GLY A 17 22.40 -7.05 -4.30
N GLY A 18 22.92 -5.83 -4.12
CA GLY A 18 23.11 -5.24 -2.80
C GLY A 18 21.82 -4.69 -2.19
N ASN A 19 21.94 -4.16 -0.98
CA ASN A 19 20.85 -3.63 -0.17
C ASN A 19 21.21 -2.23 0.37
N ILE A 20 20.19 -1.40 0.58
CA ILE A 20 20.28 -0.07 1.17
C ILE A 20 19.33 -0.04 2.36
N ILE A 21 19.86 0.32 3.53
CA ILE A 21 19.11 0.36 4.78
C ILE A 21 19.30 1.69 5.51
N LYS A 22 18.20 2.23 6.02
CA LYS A 22 18.17 3.27 7.03
C LYS A 22 17.02 3.02 7.98
N THR A 23 17.37 2.78 9.23
CA THR A 23 16.46 2.59 10.36
C THR A 23 16.68 3.70 11.40
N ARG A 24 16.00 3.61 12.55
CA ARG A 24 15.93 4.67 13.57
C ARG A 24 17.25 5.37 13.87
N ASP A 25 18.30 4.62 14.19
CA ASP A 25 19.54 5.18 14.72
C ASP A 25 20.50 5.63 13.61
N ASP A 26 20.16 5.35 12.36
CA ASP A 26 21.02 5.60 11.21
C ASP A 26 20.86 7.06 10.75
N ARG A 27 21.97 7.79 10.75
CA ARG A 27 22.00 9.21 10.31
C ARG A 27 21.90 9.33 8.78
N GLU A 28 22.55 8.42 8.07
CA GLU A 28 22.59 8.37 6.61
C GLU A 28 22.17 6.98 6.11
N LEU A 29 21.98 6.85 4.79
CA LEU A 29 21.74 5.56 4.14
C LEU A 29 22.98 4.68 4.25
N ILE A 30 22.81 3.43 4.67
CA ILE A 30 23.88 2.43 4.77
C ILE A 30 23.79 1.51 3.56
N PHE A 31 24.90 1.36 2.87
CA PHE A 31 25.05 0.60 1.62
C PHE A 31 25.69 -0.74 1.95
N VAL A 32 25.01 -1.83 1.61
CA VAL A 32 25.46 -3.20 1.88
C VAL A 32 25.57 -3.96 0.56
N GLY A 33 26.76 -4.47 0.24
CA GLY A 33 26.97 -5.31 -0.93
C GLY A 33 26.24 -6.66 -0.83
N GLN A 34 26.12 -7.35 -1.97
CA GLN A 34 25.49 -8.68 -2.05
C GLN A 34 26.08 -9.70 -1.05
N ASN A 35 27.37 -9.55 -0.72
CA ASN A 35 28.09 -10.44 0.19
C ASN A 35 27.84 -10.10 1.68
N GLY A 36 26.94 -9.15 1.99
CA GLY A 36 26.69 -8.64 3.33
C GLY A 36 27.73 -7.63 3.82
N LYS A 37 28.76 -7.32 3.02
CA LYS A 37 29.81 -6.36 3.38
C LYS A 37 29.29 -4.93 3.26
N VAL A 38 29.41 -4.14 4.32
CA VAL A 38 29.04 -2.72 4.30
C VAL A 38 30.10 -1.90 3.55
N CYS A 39 29.65 -1.02 2.65
CA CYS A 39 30.54 -0.19 1.82
C CYS A 39 31.31 0.83 2.66
N ASP A 40 30.62 1.53 3.56
CA ASP A 40 31.21 2.46 4.52
C ASP A 40 30.93 2.01 5.95
N THR A 41 31.96 1.49 6.61
CA THR A 41 31.87 0.98 7.98
C THR A 41 31.84 2.11 9.02
N SER A 42 32.26 3.32 8.67
CA SER A 42 32.32 4.46 9.61
C SER A 42 30.95 5.03 9.97
N ILE A 43 29.98 4.89 9.06
CA ILE A 43 28.60 5.34 9.23
C ILE A 43 27.69 4.30 9.90
N CYS A 44 28.13 3.04 9.98
CA CYS A 44 27.34 1.95 10.54
C CYS A 44 27.75 1.64 11.99
N SER A 45 26.96 2.11 12.95
CA SER A 45 27.26 2.00 14.39
C SER A 45 26.98 0.63 15.01
N TRP A 46 26.40 -0.30 14.23
CA TRP A 46 25.88 -1.58 14.70
C TRP A 46 26.51 -2.78 13.98
N LEU A 47 27.61 -2.54 13.28
CA LEU A 47 28.36 -3.56 12.58
C LEU A 47 28.93 -4.58 13.58
N PRO A 48 28.76 -5.90 13.37
CA PRO A 48 29.41 -6.90 14.22
C PRO A 48 30.92 -6.91 14.01
N ASP A 49 31.66 -7.45 14.98
CA ASP A 49 33.13 -7.61 14.94
C ASP A 49 33.63 -8.38 13.69
N GLY A 50 32.76 -9.12 13.00
CA GLY A 50 33.03 -9.87 11.77
C GLY A 50 32.76 -9.14 10.45
N GLY A 51 32.32 -7.87 10.45
CA GLY A 51 32.29 -7.03 9.25
C GLY A 51 31.10 -7.22 8.29
N ASN A 52 30.36 -8.32 8.41
CA ASN A 52 29.26 -8.67 7.49
C ASN A 52 27.89 -8.60 8.17
N VAL A 53 26.91 -8.14 7.41
CA VAL A 53 25.49 -8.09 7.77
C VAL A 53 24.79 -9.30 7.18
N ASP A 54 24.07 -10.04 8.03
CA ASP A 54 23.24 -11.17 7.66
C ASP A 54 21.75 -10.87 7.90
N LYS A 55 20.88 -11.83 7.55
CA LYS A 55 19.43 -11.69 7.77
C LYS A 55 19.07 -11.54 9.25
N THR A 56 19.82 -12.17 10.15
CA THR A 56 19.61 -12.08 11.61
C THR A 56 19.78 -10.65 12.11
N ILE A 57 20.84 -9.99 11.65
CA ILE A 57 21.14 -8.59 11.99
C ILE A 57 20.05 -7.68 11.42
N TYR A 58 19.67 -7.85 10.15
CA TYR A 58 18.55 -7.10 9.57
C TYR A 58 17.28 -7.24 10.40
N ARG A 59 16.89 -8.47 10.72
CA ARG A 59 15.70 -8.76 11.53
C ARG A 59 15.75 -8.08 12.89
N SER A 60 16.87 -8.19 13.62
CA SER A 60 17.02 -7.61 14.95
C SER A 60 16.85 -6.08 14.98
N ARG A 61 17.06 -5.40 13.85
CA ARG A 61 16.91 -3.95 13.71
C ARG A 61 15.54 -3.56 13.14
N ILE A 62 15.12 -4.25 12.09
CA ILE A 62 13.92 -3.89 11.32
C ILE A 62 12.65 -4.28 12.09
N GLU A 63 12.57 -5.50 12.62
CA GLU A 63 11.35 -6.02 13.25
C GLU A 63 10.92 -5.16 14.46
N PRO A 64 11.79 -4.84 15.45
CA PRO A 64 11.39 -3.99 16.58
C PRO A 64 11.03 -2.56 16.15
N TRP A 65 11.74 -2.03 15.15
CA TRP A 65 11.52 -0.68 14.67
C TRP A 65 10.17 -0.55 13.96
N LEU A 66 9.88 -1.43 12.98
CA LEU A 66 8.59 -1.47 12.30
C LEU A 66 7.46 -1.78 13.26
N THR A 67 7.69 -2.67 14.24
CA THR A 67 6.70 -2.92 15.31
C THR A 67 6.34 -1.64 16.02
N SER A 68 7.32 -0.84 16.45
CA SER A 68 7.05 0.44 17.13
C SER A 68 6.29 1.44 16.26
N LEU A 69 6.63 1.53 14.97
CA LEU A 69 5.97 2.42 14.02
C LEU A 69 4.53 1.99 13.72
N PHE A 70 4.24 0.68 13.66
CA PHE A 70 2.90 0.17 13.39
C PHE A 70 1.96 0.37 14.58
N GLN A 71 2.51 0.62 15.78
CA GLN A 71 1.75 1.00 16.97
C GLN A 71 1.35 2.50 16.98
N SER A 72 1.70 3.27 15.94
CA SER A 72 1.26 4.65 15.76
C SER A 72 -0.26 4.79 15.76
N GLU A 73 -0.73 5.96 16.18
CA GLU A 73 -2.16 6.29 16.27
C GLU A 73 -2.83 6.13 14.90
N HIS A 74 -2.15 6.64 13.86
CA HIS A 74 -2.58 6.57 12.47
C HIS A 74 -1.54 5.79 11.65
N LEU A 75 -1.99 4.72 11.00
CA LEU A 75 -1.17 3.90 10.12
C LEU A 75 -1.80 3.85 8.73
N SER A 76 -0.98 4.20 7.73
CA SER A 76 -1.34 4.10 6.32
C SER A 76 -0.33 3.23 5.57
N LEU A 77 -0.82 2.40 4.67
CA LEU A 77 -0.04 1.57 3.75
C LEU A 77 -0.31 2.06 2.33
N LEU A 78 0.72 2.42 1.57
CA LEU A 78 0.65 2.70 0.15
C LEU A 78 1.32 1.58 -0.65
N CYS A 79 0.53 0.81 -1.38
CA CYS A 79 1.03 -0.25 -2.26
C CYS A 79 1.15 0.27 -3.69
N GLY A 80 2.33 0.08 -4.29
CA GLY A 80 2.53 0.27 -5.72
C GLY A 80 2.60 -1.06 -6.47
N SER A 81 3.01 -1.01 -7.74
CA SER A 81 3.05 -2.19 -8.62
C SER A 81 4.01 -3.28 -8.14
N GLY A 82 4.94 -2.96 -7.24
CA GLY A 82 5.84 -3.95 -6.65
C GLY A 82 5.11 -5.09 -5.92
N ILE A 83 3.93 -4.85 -5.31
CA ILE A 83 3.15 -5.92 -4.68
C ILE A 83 2.60 -6.91 -5.70
N THR A 84 2.01 -6.40 -6.78
CA THR A 84 1.44 -7.22 -7.86
C THR A 84 2.53 -8.03 -8.56
N ASN A 85 3.67 -7.39 -8.84
CA ASN A 85 4.83 -8.04 -9.42
C ASN A 85 5.37 -9.16 -8.50
N ALA A 86 5.57 -8.87 -7.21
CA ALA A 86 6.13 -9.84 -6.28
C ALA A 86 5.23 -11.09 -6.13
N ILE A 87 3.91 -10.89 -5.98
CA ILE A 87 2.97 -12.00 -5.87
C ILE A 87 2.83 -12.76 -7.19
N SER A 88 2.82 -12.06 -8.32
CA SER A 88 2.80 -12.69 -9.66
C SER A 88 4.02 -13.58 -9.87
N PHE A 89 5.22 -13.13 -9.50
CA PHE A 89 6.43 -13.96 -9.57
C PHE A 89 6.39 -15.17 -8.64
N LEU A 90 5.86 -15.02 -7.41
CA LEU A 90 5.67 -16.15 -6.49
C LEU A 90 4.68 -17.20 -7.02
N ALA A 91 3.68 -16.75 -7.79
CA ALA A 91 2.71 -17.61 -8.44
C ALA A 91 3.25 -18.24 -9.75
N GLY A 92 4.51 -18.01 -10.12
CA GLY A 92 5.10 -18.53 -11.36
C GLY A 92 4.62 -17.83 -12.64
N ALA A 93 3.93 -16.70 -12.51
CA ALA A 93 3.49 -15.88 -13.64
C ALA A 93 4.55 -14.86 -14.07
N THR A 94 4.37 -14.25 -15.24
CA THR A 94 5.36 -13.39 -15.91
C THR A 94 5.49 -11.97 -15.33
N GLY A 95 4.97 -11.72 -14.12
CA GLY A 95 4.93 -10.40 -13.48
C GLY A 95 3.58 -9.68 -13.66
N GLY A 96 3.51 -8.44 -13.16
CA GLY A 96 2.37 -7.54 -13.31
C GLY A 96 2.35 -6.83 -14.66
N THR A 97 1.26 -6.13 -14.96
CA THR A 97 1.14 -5.30 -16.17
C THR A 97 2.27 -4.28 -16.23
N THR A 98 3.00 -4.25 -17.35
CA THR A 98 4.05 -3.26 -17.56
C THR A 98 3.45 -1.94 -18.08
N MET A 99 3.94 -0.82 -17.56
CA MET A 99 3.54 0.52 -18.01
C MET A 99 4.33 0.97 -19.24
N GLY A 100 4.72 0.02 -20.12
CA GLY A 100 5.47 0.31 -21.34
C GLY A 100 4.65 1.17 -22.30
N THR A 101 5.32 1.95 -23.15
CA THR A 101 4.63 2.76 -24.16
C THR A 101 3.94 1.89 -25.20
N THR A 102 2.82 2.39 -25.74
CA THR A 102 2.14 1.82 -26.90
C THR A 102 2.42 2.66 -28.15
N THR A 103 2.08 2.12 -29.32
CA THR A 103 2.23 2.82 -30.61
C THR A 103 0.86 3.22 -31.12
N PHE A 104 0.62 4.54 -31.18
CA PHE A 104 -0.52 5.11 -31.90
C PHE A 104 -0.22 5.16 -33.41
N THR A 105 -1.26 5.07 -34.22
CA THR A 105 -1.24 5.24 -35.67
C THR A 105 -1.72 6.64 -36.04
N GLU A 106 -2.75 7.16 -35.38
CA GLU A 106 -3.22 8.53 -35.53
C GLU A 106 -2.39 9.48 -34.66
N TYR A 107 -1.87 10.58 -35.23
CA TYR A 107 -1.08 11.60 -34.52
C TYR A 107 0.08 11.05 -33.68
N LYS A 108 0.72 9.98 -34.17
CA LYS A 108 1.76 9.23 -33.46
C LYS A 108 2.88 10.13 -32.95
N ASP A 109 3.42 10.99 -33.81
CA ASP A 109 4.59 11.80 -33.50
C ASP A 109 4.24 12.89 -32.49
N GLU A 110 3.08 13.53 -32.65
CA GLU A 110 2.57 14.56 -31.75
C GLU A 110 2.26 14.00 -30.36
N ILE A 111 1.60 12.84 -30.28
CA ILE A 111 1.29 12.17 -29.01
C ILE A 111 2.59 11.77 -28.30
N LYS A 112 3.55 11.20 -29.04
CA LYS A 112 4.83 10.77 -28.47
C LYS A 112 5.64 11.97 -27.95
N GLU A 113 5.79 13.02 -28.75
CA GLU A 113 6.56 14.22 -28.37
C GLU A 113 5.95 14.89 -27.13
N ALA A 114 4.63 15.07 -27.12
CA ALA A 114 3.94 15.66 -25.98
C ALA A 114 4.02 14.75 -24.73
N ALA A 115 3.98 13.42 -24.89
CA ALA A 115 4.10 12.47 -23.77
C ALA A 115 5.47 12.54 -23.14
N GLU A 116 6.52 12.58 -23.96
CA GLU A 116 7.88 12.77 -23.48
C GLU A 116 8.08 14.13 -22.81
N ALA A 117 7.53 15.21 -23.38
CA ALA A 117 7.60 16.55 -22.79
C ALA A 117 6.90 16.60 -21.43
N SER A 118 5.72 15.97 -21.31
CA SER A 118 4.96 15.90 -20.07
C SER A 118 5.65 15.03 -19.01
N ALA A 119 6.24 13.91 -19.41
CA ALA A 119 7.03 13.06 -18.53
C ALA A 119 8.24 13.83 -17.97
N LYS A 120 8.99 14.51 -18.85
CA LYS A 120 10.13 15.37 -18.47
C LYS A 120 9.72 16.46 -17.50
N ALA A 121 8.60 17.13 -17.75
CA ALA A 121 8.06 18.15 -16.83
C ALA A 121 7.68 17.58 -15.45
N SER A 122 7.34 16.28 -15.38
CA SER A 122 7.02 15.57 -14.14
C SER A 122 8.26 14.90 -13.51
N GLY A 123 9.47 15.24 -13.98
CA GLY A 123 10.73 14.64 -13.51
C GLY A 123 10.94 13.18 -13.94
N ARG A 124 10.18 12.67 -14.93
CA ARG A 124 10.38 11.35 -15.56
C ARG A 124 11.17 11.52 -16.86
N GLY A 125 12.06 10.58 -17.19
CA GLY A 125 12.86 10.65 -18.42
C GLY A 125 12.06 10.35 -19.69
N SER A 126 11.32 9.24 -19.69
CA SER A 126 10.47 8.77 -20.80
C SER A 126 9.00 8.71 -20.36
N GLY A 127 8.10 8.98 -21.30
CA GLY A 127 6.65 8.81 -21.08
C GLY A 127 6.27 7.33 -20.96
N ASN A 128 5.16 7.08 -20.27
CA ASN A 128 4.54 5.76 -20.15
C ASN A 128 3.19 5.70 -20.90
N ILE A 129 2.52 4.55 -20.90
CA ILE A 129 1.20 4.40 -21.52
C ILE A 129 0.15 5.39 -20.98
N GLU A 130 0.20 5.72 -19.68
CA GLU A 130 -0.73 6.67 -19.08
C GLU A 130 -0.55 8.08 -19.66
N ASP A 131 0.71 8.52 -19.82
CA ASP A 131 1.02 9.80 -20.45
C ASP A 131 0.46 9.87 -21.87
N GLN A 132 0.59 8.77 -22.63
CA GLN A 132 0.07 8.69 -24.00
C GLN A 132 -1.46 8.68 -24.03
N ILE A 133 -2.12 7.89 -23.18
CA ILE A 133 -3.59 7.85 -23.08
C ILE A 133 -4.15 9.22 -22.72
N ARG A 134 -3.53 9.91 -21.75
CA ARG A 134 -3.95 11.25 -21.33
C ARG A 134 -3.83 12.25 -22.47
N ILE A 135 -2.69 12.28 -23.16
CA ILE A 135 -2.47 13.22 -24.26
C ILE A 135 -3.38 12.90 -25.45
N ALA A 136 -3.63 11.62 -25.73
CA ALA A 136 -4.60 11.21 -26.72
C ALA A 136 -6.01 11.69 -26.36
N ASN A 137 -6.42 11.63 -25.08
CA ASN A 137 -7.68 12.18 -24.59
C ASN A 137 -7.77 13.71 -24.76
N ASP A 138 -6.72 14.44 -24.40
CA ASP A 138 -6.65 15.90 -24.56
C ASP A 138 -6.70 16.30 -26.04
N LEU A 139 -5.97 15.57 -26.89
CA LEU A 139 -5.97 15.76 -28.33
C LEU A 139 -7.35 15.47 -28.92
N LEU A 140 -8.01 14.37 -28.50
CA LEU A 140 -9.36 14.02 -28.92
C LEU A 140 -10.36 15.14 -28.58
N ARG A 141 -10.28 15.70 -27.36
CA ARG A 141 -11.07 16.88 -26.96
C ARG A 141 -10.77 18.07 -27.88
N GLY A 142 -9.50 18.33 -28.17
CA GLY A 142 -9.06 19.37 -29.09
C GLY A 142 -9.62 19.22 -30.52
N LEU A 143 -9.55 18.01 -31.10
CA LEU A 143 -10.07 17.71 -32.43
C LEU A 143 -11.59 17.91 -32.51
N LYS A 144 -12.33 17.48 -31.47
CA LYS A 144 -13.78 17.71 -31.36
C LYS A 144 -14.11 19.20 -31.30
N ILE A 145 -13.34 20.00 -30.54
CA ILE A 145 -13.51 21.47 -30.48
C ILE A 145 -13.26 22.10 -31.85
N LEU A 146 -12.25 21.62 -32.59
CA LEU A 146 -11.93 22.07 -33.94
C LEU A 146 -12.90 21.53 -35.01
N LYS A 147 -13.90 20.72 -34.63
CA LYS A 147 -14.88 20.07 -35.52
C LYS A 147 -14.24 19.20 -36.60
N LYS A 148 -13.09 18.61 -36.29
CA LYS A 148 -12.39 17.62 -37.12
C LYS A 148 -12.94 16.22 -36.83
N GLU A 149 -14.21 16.03 -37.17
CA GLU A 149 -14.98 14.82 -36.84
C GLU A 149 -14.36 13.50 -37.37
N PRO A 150 -13.85 13.40 -38.61
CA PRO A 150 -13.29 12.13 -39.08
C PRO A 150 -12.01 11.76 -38.31
N GLU A 151 -11.12 12.73 -38.07
CA GLU A 151 -9.89 12.51 -37.29
C GLU A 151 -10.21 12.20 -35.81
N ALA A 152 -11.18 12.92 -35.22
CA ALA A 152 -11.64 12.66 -33.86
C ALA A 152 -12.21 11.24 -33.72
N THR A 153 -13.02 10.78 -34.69
CA THR A 153 -13.62 9.44 -34.66
C THR A 153 -12.55 8.35 -34.82
N ALA A 154 -11.54 8.57 -35.67
CA ALA A 154 -10.43 7.64 -35.85
C ALA A 154 -9.62 7.50 -34.56
N LEU A 155 -9.22 8.62 -33.96
CA LEU A 155 -8.48 8.64 -32.70
C LEU A 155 -9.30 8.04 -31.53
N GLU A 156 -10.60 8.32 -31.46
CA GLU A 156 -11.49 7.76 -30.44
C GLU A 156 -11.58 6.23 -30.53
N LYS A 157 -11.64 5.68 -31.76
CA LYS A 157 -11.66 4.24 -31.98
C LYS A 157 -10.33 3.58 -31.59
N GLU A 158 -9.22 4.20 -31.98
CA GLU A 158 -7.88 3.71 -31.61
C GLU A 158 -7.69 3.74 -30.09
N LEU A 159 -8.06 4.85 -29.45
CA LEU A 159 -7.95 5.00 -28.00
C LEU A 159 -8.80 3.97 -27.24
N ASN A 160 -10.02 3.68 -27.70
CA ASN A 160 -10.83 2.58 -27.15
C ASN A 160 -10.12 1.23 -27.25
N SER A 161 -9.44 0.94 -28.37
CA SER A 161 -8.69 -0.32 -28.54
C SER A 161 -7.54 -0.40 -27.55
N ILE A 162 -6.73 0.65 -27.45
CA ILE A 162 -5.57 0.72 -26.55
C ILE A 162 -6.00 0.56 -25.09
N ILE A 163 -7.07 1.22 -24.65
CA ILE A 163 -7.58 1.09 -23.28
C ILE A 163 -8.15 -0.31 -23.04
N SER A 164 -8.80 -0.92 -24.04
CA SER A 164 -9.29 -2.30 -23.93
C SER A 164 -8.13 -3.30 -23.80
N GLU A 165 -7.08 -3.14 -24.59
CA GLU A 165 -5.86 -3.95 -24.52
C GLU A 165 -5.14 -3.76 -23.19
N PHE A 166 -5.08 -2.51 -22.68
CA PHE A 166 -4.53 -2.23 -21.36
C PHE A 166 -5.35 -2.90 -20.25
N ALA A 167 -6.68 -2.75 -20.26
CA ALA A 167 -7.56 -3.44 -19.32
C ALA A 167 -7.39 -4.97 -19.38
N LYS A 168 -7.29 -5.53 -20.59
CA LYS A 168 -7.02 -6.95 -20.81
C LYS A 168 -5.67 -7.38 -20.21
N SER A 169 -4.62 -6.58 -20.38
CA SER A 169 -3.31 -6.89 -19.80
C SER A 169 -3.32 -6.92 -18.27
N ILE A 170 -4.19 -6.14 -17.62
CA ILE A 170 -4.42 -6.18 -16.17
C ILE A 170 -5.10 -7.50 -15.79
N LEU A 171 -6.15 -7.88 -16.53
CA LEU A 171 -6.88 -9.12 -16.29
C LEU A 171 -6.02 -10.37 -16.55
N GLU A 172 -5.14 -10.33 -17.55
CA GLU A 172 -4.17 -11.39 -17.81
C GLU A 172 -3.19 -11.56 -16.64
N SER A 173 -2.77 -10.46 -16.00
CA SER A 173 -1.94 -10.51 -14.80
C SER A 173 -2.68 -11.17 -13.62
N GLU A 174 -3.93 -10.76 -13.36
CA GLU A 174 -4.78 -11.38 -12.33
C GLU A 174 -5.02 -12.87 -12.63
N LYS A 175 -5.30 -13.21 -13.89
CA LYS A 175 -5.51 -14.57 -14.36
C LYS A 175 -4.26 -15.41 -14.16
N GLY A 176 -3.08 -14.89 -14.47
CA GLY A 176 -1.80 -15.56 -14.24
C GLY A 176 -1.63 -16.02 -12.80
N ILE A 177 -2.05 -15.20 -11.83
CA ILE A 177 -2.05 -15.57 -10.41
C ILE A 177 -3.15 -16.58 -10.10
N ALA A 178 -4.37 -16.37 -10.60
CA ALA A 178 -5.52 -17.21 -10.32
C ALA A 178 -5.37 -18.65 -10.85
N THR A 179 -4.77 -18.80 -12.04
CA THR A 179 -4.59 -20.09 -12.73
C THR A 179 -3.20 -20.71 -12.54
N ALA A 180 -2.37 -20.12 -11.68
CA ALA A 180 -1.07 -20.68 -11.32
C ALA A 180 -1.16 -22.10 -10.75
N ASN A 181 -0.02 -22.81 -10.73
CA ASN A 181 0.07 -24.11 -10.08
C ASN A 181 -0.42 -24.03 -8.63
N GLU A 182 -1.12 -25.06 -8.15
CA GLU A 182 -1.71 -25.07 -6.81
C GLU A 182 -0.70 -24.70 -5.71
N ASN A 183 0.49 -25.31 -5.70
CA ASN A 183 1.50 -25.06 -4.68
C ASN A 183 2.08 -23.63 -4.76
N GLU A 184 2.33 -23.13 -5.96
CA GLU A 184 2.88 -21.78 -6.19
C GLU A 184 1.85 -20.72 -5.81
N ARG A 185 0.59 -20.95 -6.20
CA ARG A 185 -0.55 -20.09 -5.87
C ARG A 185 -0.82 -20.04 -4.37
N GLU A 186 -0.83 -21.18 -3.70
CA GLU A 186 -0.99 -21.24 -2.24
C GLU A 186 0.13 -20.50 -1.51
N ASN A 187 1.38 -20.69 -1.93
CA ASN A 187 2.50 -19.95 -1.38
C ASN A 187 2.36 -18.44 -1.59
N ALA A 188 2.02 -18.01 -2.82
CA ALA A 188 1.82 -16.61 -3.15
C ALA A 188 0.70 -15.97 -2.30
N TYR A 189 -0.43 -16.65 -2.15
CA TYR A 189 -1.53 -16.17 -1.30
C TYR A 189 -1.17 -16.19 0.19
N SER A 190 -0.49 -17.21 0.69
CA SER A 190 -0.03 -17.27 2.07
C SER A 190 0.86 -16.07 2.43
N VAL A 191 1.81 -15.74 1.54
CA VAL A 191 2.69 -14.58 1.72
C VAL A 191 1.89 -13.27 1.67
N LEU A 192 0.94 -13.12 0.74
CA LEU A 192 0.06 -11.94 0.66
C LEU A 192 -0.79 -11.77 1.93
N ILE A 193 -1.37 -12.86 2.44
CA ILE A 193 -2.16 -12.87 3.68
C ILE A 193 -1.28 -12.43 4.86
N ASN A 194 -0.09 -13.02 5.01
CA ASN A 194 0.83 -12.67 6.09
C ASN A 194 1.25 -11.19 6.03
N PHE A 195 1.51 -10.70 4.81
CA PHE A 195 1.79 -9.28 4.58
C PHE A 195 0.63 -8.40 5.05
N LEU A 196 -0.60 -8.63 4.57
CA LEU A 196 -1.76 -7.81 4.93
C LEU A 196 -2.10 -7.87 6.42
N LEU A 197 -2.05 -9.07 7.02
CA LEU A 197 -2.31 -9.26 8.45
C LEU A 197 -1.32 -8.50 9.33
N SER A 198 -0.05 -8.39 8.92
CA SER A 198 0.96 -7.64 9.66
C SER A 198 0.60 -6.16 9.84
N PHE A 199 -0.15 -5.57 8.89
CA PHE A 199 -0.65 -4.20 8.98
C PHE A 199 -2.06 -4.12 9.61
N ALA A 200 -2.94 -5.06 9.29
CA ALA A 200 -4.36 -5.01 9.68
C ALA A 200 -4.60 -5.42 11.15
N SER A 201 -3.64 -6.09 11.79
CA SER A 201 -3.72 -6.58 13.18
C SER A 201 -3.54 -5.47 14.20
N ARG A 202 -4.43 -4.48 14.18
CA ARG A 202 -4.44 -3.32 15.08
C ARG A 202 -5.41 -3.52 16.23
N THR A 203 -5.03 -3.05 17.41
CA THR A 203 -5.90 -3.03 18.59
C THR A 203 -7.09 -2.10 18.36
N GLY A 204 -8.28 -2.51 18.80
CA GLY A 204 -9.53 -1.76 18.55
C GLY A 204 -9.63 -0.36 19.19
N ASN A 205 -8.62 0.09 19.94
CA ASN A 205 -8.51 1.45 20.47
C ASN A 205 -7.75 2.41 19.55
N ARG A 206 -7.14 1.90 18.46
CA ARG A 206 -6.46 2.72 17.46
C ARG A 206 -7.32 2.85 16.22
N GLU A 207 -7.06 3.87 15.42
CA GLU A 207 -7.73 4.02 14.14
C GLU A 207 -7.42 2.84 13.22
N ARG A 208 -8.38 2.52 12.35
CA ARG A 208 -8.24 1.48 11.31
C ARG A 208 -7.04 1.76 10.39
N LEU A 209 -6.49 0.69 9.85
CA LEU A 209 -5.50 0.78 8.78
C LEU A 209 -6.14 1.45 7.55
N ASN A 210 -5.43 2.41 6.95
CA ASN A 210 -5.78 2.95 5.64
C ASN A 210 -4.84 2.35 4.59
N ILE A 211 -5.38 1.58 3.66
CA ILE A 211 -4.67 1.01 2.51
C ILE A 211 -4.96 1.90 1.30
N PHE A 212 -3.90 2.44 0.74
CA PHE A 212 -3.89 3.18 -0.51
C PHE A 212 -3.17 2.36 -1.57
N THR A 213 -3.65 2.40 -2.80
CA THR A 213 -2.96 1.76 -3.92
C THR A 213 -3.08 2.59 -5.19
N THR A 214 -2.01 2.57 -5.98
CA THR A 214 -2.00 3.09 -7.36
C THR A 214 -2.32 2.01 -8.38
N ASN A 215 -2.49 0.76 -7.94
CA ASN A 215 -2.69 -0.36 -8.85
C ASN A 215 -4.17 -0.48 -9.25
N TYR A 216 -4.41 -0.80 -10.52
CA TYR A 216 -5.75 -1.05 -11.05
C TYR A 216 -6.24 -2.47 -10.77
N ASP A 217 -5.32 -3.42 -10.65
CA ASP A 217 -5.61 -4.82 -10.32
C ASP A 217 -6.26 -4.94 -8.94
N ARG A 218 -6.94 -6.06 -8.70
CA ARG A 218 -7.75 -6.29 -7.49
C ARG A 218 -7.08 -7.27 -6.53
N LEU A 219 -5.75 -7.29 -6.52
CA LEU A 219 -4.99 -8.25 -5.73
C LEU A 219 -5.15 -8.03 -4.21
N ILE A 220 -5.23 -6.77 -3.78
CA ILE A 220 -5.40 -6.42 -2.35
C ILE A 220 -6.79 -6.88 -1.88
N GLU A 221 -7.80 -6.74 -2.71
CA GLU A 221 -9.18 -7.15 -2.46
C GLU A 221 -9.25 -8.67 -2.26
N VAL A 222 -8.69 -9.46 -3.18
CA VAL A 222 -8.60 -10.92 -3.04
C VAL A 222 -7.79 -11.32 -1.81
N GLY A 223 -6.63 -10.67 -1.58
CA GLY A 223 -5.80 -10.95 -0.40
C GLY A 223 -6.53 -10.67 0.92
N ALA A 224 -7.32 -9.60 0.97
CA ALA A 224 -8.13 -9.25 2.14
C ALA A 224 -9.27 -10.25 2.37
N GLU A 225 -9.96 -10.68 1.31
CA GLU A 225 -10.98 -11.74 1.40
C GLU A 225 -10.40 -13.03 1.96
N LEU A 226 -9.25 -13.48 1.44
CA LEU A 226 -8.55 -14.67 1.92
C LEU A 226 -8.04 -14.53 3.36
N ALA A 227 -7.64 -13.32 3.77
CA ALA A 227 -7.20 -13.02 5.13
C ALA A 227 -8.35 -12.81 6.13
N GLY A 228 -9.60 -12.75 5.66
CA GLY A 228 -10.76 -12.41 6.50
C GLY A 228 -10.78 -10.94 6.94
N ILE A 229 -10.14 -10.05 6.17
CA ILE A 229 -10.13 -8.60 6.41
C ILE A 229 -11.32 -7.96 5.69
N HIS A 230 -12.15 -7.24 6.43
CA HIS A 230 -13.23 -6.43 5.90
C HIS A 230 -12.68 -5.11 5.33
N LEU A 231 -12.74 -4.98 4.01
CA LEU A 231 -12.40 -3.73 3.33
C LEU A 231 -13.59 -2.77 3.28
N MET A 232 -13.36 -1.55 3.76
CA MET A 232 -14.29 -0.43 3.65
C MET A 232 -13.78 0.53 2.59
N ASP A 233 -14.57 0.74 1.54
CA ASP A 233 -14.30 1.72 0.50
C ASP A 233 -15.47 2.73 0.40
N ARG A 234 -15.47 3.55 -0.65
CA ARG A 234 -16.52 4.56 -0.91
C ARG A 234 -17.72 4.04 -1.68
N PHE A 235 -17.74 2.75 -2.04
CA PHE A 235 -18.82 2.17 -2.80
C PHE A 235 -19.94 1.71 -1.88
N VAL A 236 -21.16 2.17 -2.19
CA VAL A 236 -22.36 1.81 -1.43
C VAL A 236 -23.23 0.88 -2.27
N GLY A 237 -23.57 -0.27 -1.69
CA GLY A 237 -24.39 -1.30 -2.30
C GLY A 237 -23.65 -2.63 -2.47
N THR A 238 -24.38 -3.68 -2.85
CA THR A 238 -23.83 -5.04 -2.99
C THR A 238 -23.72 -5.47 -4.45
N MET A 239 -24.79 -5.34 -5.23
CA MET A 239 -24.86 -5.89 -6.61
C MET A 239 -24.24 -4.98 -7.67
N MET A 240 -24.54 -3.69 -7.62
CA MET A 240 -23.95 -2.67 -8.50
C MET A 240 -23.58 -1.45 -7.65
N PRO A 241 -22.52 -1.55 -6.84
CA PRO A 241 -22.16 -0.52 -5.88
C PRO A 241 -21.91 0.81 -6.57
N VAL A 242 -22.35 1.92 -5.95
CA VAL A 242 -22.19 3.28 -6.47
C VAL A 242 -21.16 4.04 -5.64
N PHE A 243 -20.21 4.70 -6.30
CA PHE A 243 -19.23 5.55 -5.62
C PHE A 243 -19.93 6.76 -4.98
N ARG A 244 -19.61 7.06 -3.72
CA ARG A 244 -20.13 8.24 -3.02
C ARG A 244 -19.00 9.18 -2.59
N SER A 245 -19.17 10.47 -2.89
CA SER A 245 -18.28 11.55 -2.40
C SER A 245 -18.46 11.86 -0.92
N SER A 246 -19.59 11.47 -0.32
CA SER A 246 -19.89 11.76 1.09
C SER A 246 -18.83 11.19 2.03
N ARG A 247 -18.23 12.04 2.86
CA ARG A 247 -17.26 11.65 3.91
C ARG A 247 -17.97 11.19 5.19
N LEU A 248 -18.78 10.15 5.08
CA LEU A 248 -19.35 9.52 6.27
C LEU A 248 -18.27 8.65 6.94
N ASN A 249 -18.01 8.91 8.21
CA ASN A 249 -17.07 8.09 8.98
C ASN A 249 -17.77 6.83 9.48
N LEU A 250 -18.01 5.89 8.57
CA LEU A 250 -18.62 4.59 8.87
C LEU A 250 -17.59 3.63 9.47
N ASP A 251 -18.01 2.79 10.41
CA ASP A 251 -17.20 1.71 10.97
C ASP A 251 -18.09 0.52 11.39
N ILE A 252 -17.50 -0.66 11.50
CA ILE A 252 -18.18 -1.91 11.86
C ILE A 252 -17.91 -2.23 13.32
N HIS A 253 -18.99 -2.41 14.07
CA HIS A 253 -18.97 -2.78 15.47
C HIS A 253 -19.69 -4.11 15.68
N TYR A 254 -19.28 -4.87 16.70
CA TYR A 254 -19.97 -6.05 17.16
C TYR A 254 -20.35 -5.93 18.64
N ASN A 255 -21.43 -6.61 19.01
CA ASN A 255 -21.91 -6.66 20.38
C ASN A 255 -21.54 -8.03 20.98
N PRO A 256 -20.57 -8.11 21.90
CA PRO A 256 -20.23 -9.37 22.53
C PRO A 256 -21.43 -9.92 23.34
N PRO A 257 -21.73 -11.22 23.24
CA PRO A 257 -22.87 -11.80 23.94
C PRO A 257 -22.70 -11.67 25.46
N GLY A 258 -23.75 -11.22 26.16
CA GLY A 258 -23.80 -11.17 27.62
C GLY A 258 -23.20 -9.93 28.28
N ILE A 259 -22.68 -8.95 27.53
CA ILE A 259 -22.18 -7.69 28.09
C ILE A 259 -23.12 -6.55 27.69
N ARG A 260 -23.68 -5.87 28.68
CA ARG A 260 -24.41 -4.60 28.50
C ARG A 260 -23.36 -3.48 28.54
N GLY A 261 -23.04 -2.89 27.38
CA GLY A 261 -21.98 -1.88 27.26
C GLY A 261 -21.87 -1.32 25.84
N GLU A 262 -20.89 -0.45 25.61
CA GLU A 262 -20.63 0.15 24.30
C GLU A 262 -20.20 -0.92 23.27
N PRO A 263 -20.66 -0.83 22.00
CA PRO A 263 -20.24 -1.72 20.94
C PRO A 263 -18.72 -1.74 20.78
N ARG A 264 -18.15 -2.92 20.51
CA ARG A 264 -16.70 -3.05 20.27
C ARG A 264 -16.41 -2.93 18.78
N TYR A 265 -15.33 -2.23 18.44
CA TYR A 265 -14.79 -2.24 17.08
C TYR A 265 -14.48 -3.68 16.66
N LEU A 266 -14.98 -4.08 15.49
CA LEU A 266 -14.67 -5.39 14.91
C LEU A 266 -13.20 -5.43 14.50
N GLU A 267 -12.45 -6.47 14.87
CA GLU A 267 -11.06 -6.64 14.42
C GLU A 267 -11.00 -7.01 12.92
N GLY A 268 -9.86 -6.77 12.26
CA GLY A 268 -9.71 -7.10 10.85
C GLY A 268 -10.54 -6.22 9.92
N VAL A 269 -10.71 -4.93 10.24
CA VAL A 269 -11.36 -3.94 9.36
C VAL A 269 -10.30 -2.95 8.88
N ALA A 270 -10.21 -2.74 7.57
CA ALA A 270 -9.31 -1.77 6.94
C ALA A 270 -10.04 -0.92 5.91
N ARG A 271 -9.56 0.29 5.66
CA ARG A 271 -10.10 1.17 4.61
C ARG A 271 -9.28 1.02 3.35
N LEU A 272 -9.91 0.81 2.19
CA LEU A 272 -9.22 0.73 0.90
C LEU A 272 -9.56 1.94 0.03
N THR A 273 -8.53 2.59 -0.50
CA THR A 273 -8.66 3.70 -1.45
C THR A 273 -7.73 3.46 -2.65
N LYS A 274 -8.30 3.25 -3.84
CA LYS A 274 -7.54 3.10 -5.08
C LYS A 274 -7.40 4.46 -5.76
N LEU A 275 -6.26 5.12 -5.60
CA LEU A 275 -6.02 6.51 -6.02
C LEU A 275 -6.14 6.72 -7.52
N HIS A 276 -5.88 5.66 -8.27
CA HIS A 276 -5.77 5.61 -9.73
C HIS A 276 -6.98 4.92 -10.38
N GLY A 277 -7.97 4.57 -9.58
CA GLY A 277 -9.13 3.80 -10.00
C GLY A 277 -8.87 2.29 -10.05
N SER A 278 -9.68 1.59 -10.83
CA SER A 278 -9.70 0.12 -10.85
C SER A 278 -10.28 -0.39 -12.15
N VAL A 279 -9.85 -1.59 -12.55
CA VAL A 279 -10.34 -2.24 -13.78
C VAL A 279 -11.83 -2.58 -13.74
N ASP A 280 -12.43 -2.66 -12.54
CA ASP A 280 -13.85 -2.92 -12.31
C ASP A 280 -14.67 -1.65 -12.03
N TRP A 281 -14.13 -0.45 -12.23
CA TRP A 281 -14.86 0.80 -12.09
C TRP A 281 -15.27 1.36 -13.45
N VAL A 282 -16.55 1.73 -13.58
CA VAL A 282 -17.13 2.22 -14.84
C VAL A 282 -17.91 3.50 -14.59
N GLN A 283 -17.67 4.52 -15.41
CA GLN A 283 -18.51 5.71 -15.50
C GLN A 283 -19.82 5.35 -16.23
N ASN A 284 -20.93 5.37 -15.49
CA ASN A 284 -22.27 5.12 -16.01
C ASN A 284 -23.15 6.38 -15.87
N CYS A 285 -23.32 7.12 -16.97
CA CYS A 285 -23.98 8.43 -16.99
C CYS A 285 -23.29 9.41 -16.02
N GLU A 286 -23.97 9.87 -14.97
CA GLU A 286 -23.44 10.80 -13.95
C GLU A 286 -22.84 10.09 -12.73
N GLU A 287 -22.93 8.75 -12.66
CA GLU A 287 -22.49 7.96 -11.51
C GLU A 287 -21.33 7.03 -11.88
N ILE A 288 -20.47 6.75 -10.90
CA ILE A 288 -19.42 5.73 -11.03
C ILE A 288 -19.90 4.47 -10.33
N ARG A 289 -19.81 3.35 -11.02
CA ARG A 289 -20.25 2.05 -10.53
C ARG A 289 -19.13 1.04 -10.55
N ARG A 290 -19.12 0.15 -9.55
CA ARG A 290 -18.29 -1.05 -9.57
C ARG A 290 -19.06 -2.17 -10.25
N ILE A 291 -18.44 -2.81 -11.25
CA ILE A 291 -19.02 -3.96 -11.94
C ILE A 291 -18.60 -5.26 -11.25
N GLY A 292 -19.45 -6.28 -11.29
CA GLY A 292 -19.17 -7.61 -10.73
C GLY A 292 -18.25 -8.42 -11.64
N LEU A 293 -17.04 -7.91 -11.89
CA LEU A 293 -16.03 -8.54 -12.73
C LEU A 293 -15.30 -9.63 -11.91
N PRO A 294 -15.28 -10.91 -12.33
CA PRO A 294 -14.49 -11.94 -11.65
C PRO A 294 -12.99 -11.63 -11.71
N PHE A 295 -12.24 -12.09 -10.70
CA PHE A 295 -10.78 -11.97 -10.67
C PHE A 295 -10.17 -12.85 -11.76
N GLY A 296 -9.34 -12.27 -12.63
CA GLY A 296 -8.73 -12.99 -13.76
C GLY A 296 -9.68 -13.37 -14.90
N ALA A 297 -10.74 -12.58 -15.12
CA ALA A 297 -11.66 -12.77 -16.26
C ALA A 297 -10.95 -12.63 -17.61
N ASP A 298 -11.34 -13.41 -18.63
CA ASP A 298 -10.69 -13.40 -19.95
C ASP A 298 -10.86 -12.09 -20.71
N GLU A 299 -12.04 -11.48 -20.59
CA GLU A 299 -12.45 -10.30 -21.34
C GLU A 299 -13.36 -9.42 -20.48
N ILE A 300 -13.22 -8.09 -20.60
CA ILE A 300 -14.07 -7.13 -19.88
C ILE A 300 -15.39 -6.83 -20.60
N SER A 301 -15.41 -6.98 -21.92
CA SER A 301 -16.54 -6.64 -22.79
C SER A 301 -17.90 -7.21 -22.36
N PRO A 302 -18.02 -8.48 -21.91
CA PRO A 302 -19.30 -9.01 -21.45
C PRO A 302 -19.88 -8.25 -20.26
N TYR A 303 -19.03 -7.76 -19.38
CA TYR A 303 -19.42 -7.07 -18.15
C TYR A 303 -19.76 -5.60 -18.40
N LEU A 304 -19.17 -4.98 -19.43
CA LEU A 304 -19.55 -3.64 -19.88
C LEU A 304 -20.91 -3.62 -20.58
N ASN A 305 -21.27 -4.71 -21.26
CA ASN A 305 -22.56 -4.86 -21.94
C ASN A 305 -23.72 -5.30 -21.01
N ALA A 306 -23.49 -5.36 -19.70
CA ALA A 306 -24.50 -5.78 -18.75
C ALA A 306 -25.71 -4.83 -18.74
N PRO A 307 -26.96 -5.34 -18.59
CA PRO A 307 -28.15 -4.50 -18.48
C PRO A 307 -28.01 -3.46 -17.37
N GLY A 308 -28.30 -2.19 -17.68
CA GLY A 308 -28.19 -1.07 -16.74
C GLY A 308 -26.89 -0.27 -16.82
N LEU A 309 -25.91 -0.72 -17.61
CA LEU A 309 -24.73 0.07 -18.00
C LEU A 309 -24.97 0.69 -19.38
N TYR A 310 -25.39 1.96 -19.41
CA TYR A 310 -25.80 2.61 -20.65
C TYR A 310 -24.59 3.18 -21.40
N GLY A 311 -24.25 2.52 -22.51
CA GLY A 311 -23.15 2.92 -23.38
C GLY A 311 -21.78 2.84 -22.71
N ALA A 312 -21.58 1.93 -21.74
CA ALA A 312 -20.28 1.67 -21.15
C ALA A 312 -19.35 1.08 -22.20
N ASN A 313 -18.30 1.81 -22.54
CA ASN A 313 -17.21 1.38 -23.43
C ASN A 313 -15.88 1.48 -22.67
N ALA A 314 -14.78 1.05 -23.28
CA ALA A 314 -13.46 1.08 -22.64
C ALA A 314 -13.05 2.47 -22.18
N LEU A 315 -13.41 3.53 -22.93
CA LEU A 315 -13.20 4.93 -22.52
C LEU A 315 -13.92 5.34 -21.22
N LYS A 316 -14.91 4.57 -20.76
CA LYS A 316 -15.61 4.78 -19.50
C LYS A 316 -15.05 3.96 -18.35
N LEU A 317 -14.04 3.12 -18.59
CA LEU A 317 -13.31 2.46 -17.52
C LEU A 317 -12.52 3.50 -16.73
N MET A 318 -12.64 3.47 -15.41
CA MET A 318 -11.92 4.40 -14.53
C MET A 318 -10.52 3.85 -14.25
N ILE A 319 -9.72 3.69 -15.32
CA ILE A 319 -8.30 3.30 -15.29
C ILE A 319 -7.46 4.46 -15.83
N TYR A 320 -7.58 5.63 -15.20
CA TYR A 320 -6.90 6.84 -15.66
C TYR A 320 -6.06 7.48 -14.55
N PRO A 321 -4.74 7.44 -14.71
CA PRO A 321 -3.87 8.32 -13.97
C PRO A 321 -2.59 8.64 -14.76
N ASN A 322 -2.40 9.89 -15.16
CA ASN A 322 -1.20 10.55 -14.66
C ASN A 322 -1.44 12.04 -14.52
N SER A 323 -1.04 12.50 -13.35
CA SER A 323 -1.36 13.78 -12.77
C SER A 323 -0.30 14.79 -13.23
N ALA A 324 -0.35 15.14 -14.51
CA ALA A 324 0.46 16.22 -15.07
C ALA A 324 -0.42 17.47 -15.25
N LYS A 325 -0.32 18.36 -14.26
CA LYS A 325 -0.99 19.67 -14.07
C LYS A 325 -2.48 19.63 -13.73
N ASP A 326 -2.75 19.72 -12.42
CA ASP A 326 -3.84 20.42 -11.72
C ASP A 326 -5.32 20.26 -12.17
N ARG A 327 -5.60 19.59 -13.28
CA ARG A 327 -6.91 19.60 -13.93
C ARG A 327 -7.67 18.29 -13.77
N GLU A 328 -6.99 17.14 -13.81
CA GLU A 328 -7.63 15.82 -13.69
C GLU A 328 -7.74 15.33 -12.23
N THR A 329 -6.79 15.66 -11.34
CA THR A 329 -6.94 15.44 -9.88
C THR A 329 -7.98 16.35 -9.25
N ALA A 330 -8.45 17.37 -9.98
CA ALA A 330 -9.58 18.21 -9.60
C ALA A 330 -10.92 17.65 -10.09
N GLU A 331 -10.92 16.63 -10.96
CA GLU A 331 -12.13 15.98 -11.45
C GLU A 331 -12.61 14.89 -10.48
N TYR A 332 -13.93 14.73 -10.41
CA TYR A 332 -14.56 13.64 -9.69
C TYR A 332 -14.26 12.31 -10.40
N PRO A 333 -13.87 11.23 -9.70
CA PRO A 333 -13.85 11.03 -8.24
C PRO A 333 -12.48 11.28 -7.59
N TYR A 334 -11.43 11.52 -8.38
CA TYR A 334 -10.03 11.49 -7.92
C TYR A 334 -9.74 12.54 -6.86
N VAL A 335 -10.36 13.72 -6.96
CA VAL A 335 -10.24 14.76 -5.94
C VAL A 335 -10.61 14.27 -4.53
N GLU A 336 -11.63 13.42 -4.41
CA GLU A 336 -12.07 12.87 -3.12
C GLU A 336 -11.12 11.78 -2.62
N LEU A 337 -10.57 10.96 -3.52
CA LEU A 337 -9.60 9.91 -3.20
C LEU A 337 -8.29 10.50 -2.68
N PHE A 338 -7.76 11.52 -3.35
CA PHE A 338 -6.57 12.25 -2.90
C PHE A 338 -6.81 13.05 -1.63
N ARG A 339 -8.03 13.57 -1.42
CA ARG A 339 -8.40 14.22 -0.15
C ARG A 339 -8.38 13.23 1.01
N ASP A 340 -8.82 11.99 0.80
CA ASP A 340 -8.72 10.96 1.85
C ASP A 340 -7.28 10.56 2.12
N PHE A 341 -6.45 10.46 1.09
CA PHE A 341 -5.02 10.21 1.25
C PHE A 341 -4.38 11.30 2.11
N ALA A 342 -4.52 12.57 1.73
CA ALA A 342 -3.99 13.70 2.48
C ALA A 342 -4.53 13.74 3.91
N ALA A 343 -5.83 13.55 4.12
CA ALA A 343 -6.43 13.54 5.46
C ALA A 343 -5.94 12.36 6.32
N SER A 344 -5.58 11.23 5.71
CA SER A 344 -5.07 10.06 6.43
C SER A 344 -3.60 10.17 6.82
N ILE A 345 -2.79 10.85 6.02
CA ILE A 345 -1.33 10.89 6.25
C ILE A 345 -0.85 12.21 6.88
N CYS A 346 -1.45 13.35 6.52
CA CYS A 346 -1.05 14.68 7.00
C CYS A 346 -1.66 15.01 8.37
N ARG A 347 -1.30 14.23 9.39
CA ARG A 347 -1.75 14.42 10.78
C ARG A 347 -0.67 13.99 11.78
N PRO A 348 -0.70 14.49 13.03
CA PRO A 348 0.27 14.10 14.06
C PRO A 348 0.27 12.59 14.31
N ASN A 349 1.38 12.03 14.78
CA ASN A 349 1.53 10.60 15.10
C ASN A 349 1.14 9.65 13.94
N SER A 350 1.37 10.06 12.70
CA SER A 350 1.03 9.28 11.50
C SER A 350 2.26 8.59 10.92
N THR A 351 2.15 7.28 10.69
CA THR A 351 3.13 6.50 9.92
C THR A 351 2.56 6.13 8.56
N LEU A 352 3.30 6.45 7.51
CA LEU A 352 3.05 5.97 6.15
C LEU A 352 4.10 4.94 5.79
N VAL A 353 3.67 3.75 5.40
CA VAL A 353 4.54 2.70 4.86
C VAL A 353 4.26 2.56 3.38
N THR A 354 5.28 2.64 2.54
CA THR A 354 5.15 2.40 1.10
C THR A 354 5.79 1.07 0.75
N TYR A 355 5.07 0.19 0.05
CA TYR A 355 5.62 -1.07 -0.46
C TYR A 355 5.52 -1.11 -1.99
N GLY A 356 6.67 -1.19 -2.66
CA GLY A 356 6.72 -1.32 -4.12
C GLY A 356 6.21 -0.09 -4.88
N TYR A 357 6.16 1.07 -4.23
CA TYR A 357 5.82 2.36 -4.85
C TYR A 357 7.07 3.03 -5.40
N GLY A 358 7.08 3.32 -6.71
CA GLY A 358 8.25 3.84 -7.42
C GLY A 358 8.42 5.37 -7.38
N PHE A 359 7.60 6.10 -6.61
CA PHE A 359 7.64 7.58 -6.53
C PHE A 359 7.50 8.29 -7.88
N GLY A 360 6.83 7.66 -8.84
CA GLY A 360 6.58 8.21 -10.18
C GLY A 360 5.41 9.20 -10.25
N ASP A 361 4.55 9.24 -9.23
CA ASP A 361 3.39 10.15 -9.16
C ASP A 361 3.73 11.38 -8.32
N GLU A 362 3.81 12.52 -9.00
CA GLU A 362 4.20 13.78 -8.37
C GLU A 362 3.14 14.32 -7.40
N HIS A 363 1.87 14.02 -7.61
CA HIS A 363 0.82 14.47 -6.68
C HIS A 363 0.90 13.72 -5.36
N ILE A 364 1.07 12.39 -5.41
CA ILE A 364 1.30 11.58 -4.20
C ILE A 364 2.55 12.08 -3.49
N ASN A 365 3.66 12.29 -4.21
CA ASN A 365 4.92 12.75 -3.63
C ASN A 365 4.78 14.11 -2.93
N ARG A 366 4.03 15.06 -3.51
CA ARG A 366 3.76 16.36 -2.86
C ARG A 366 3.01 16.20 -1.54
N VAL A 367 1.98 15.35 -1.48
CA VAL A 367 1.26 15.09 -0.22
C VAL A 367 2.17 14.41 0.82
N ILE A 368 3.09 13.53 0.38
CA ILE A 368 4.08 12.94 1.28
C ILE A 368 5.07 14.00 1.78
N HIS A 369 5.51 14.95 0.94
CA HIS A 369 6.32 16.08 1.39
C HIS A 369 5.58 16.92 2.43
N ASP A 370 4.30 17.23 2.20
CA ASP A 370 3.46 17.95 3.16
C ASP A 370 3.33 17.19 4.49
N MET A 371 3.12 15.87 4.45
CA MET A 371 3.12 15.01 5.64
C MET A 371 4.41 15.14 6.45
N LEU A 372 5.57 15.12 5.79
CA LEU A 372 6.88 15.16 6.44
C LEU A 372 7.18 16.50 7.11
N THR A 373 6.47 17.58 6.76
CA THR A 373 6.59 18.87 7.47
C THR A 373 6.08 18.80 8.92
N ILE A 374 5.24 17.81 9.24
CA ILE A 374 4.73 17.57 10.59
C ILE A 374 5.77 16.75 11.39
N PRO A 375 6.35 17.26 12.49
CA PRO A 375 7.49 16.60 13.15
C PRO A 375 7.24 15.18 13.69
N SER A 376 5.98 14.84 14.01
CA SER A 376 5.60 13.54 14.56
C SER A 376 5.24 12.49 13.49
N THR A 377 5.44 12.79 12.21
CA THR A 377 5.15 11.85 11.13
C THR A 377 6.40 11.06 10.75
N HIS A 378 6.19 9.85 10.24
CA HIS A 378 7.28 8.98 9.79
C HIS A 378 6.93 8.30 8.47
N LEU A 379 7.88 8.25 7.55
CA LEU A 379 7.77 7.57 6.27
C LEU A 379 8.68 6.34 6.24
N VAL A 380 8.12 5.17 5.97
CA VAL A 380 8.88 3.93 5.74
C VAL A 380 8.77 3.57 4.27
N VAL A 381 9.89 3.53 3.57
CA VAL A 381 9.97 3.13 2.16
C VAL A 381 10.55 1.74 2.05
N ILE A 382 9.78 0.82 1.49
CA ILE A 382 10.18 -0.57 1.24
C ILE A 382 10.05 -0.86 -0.26
N SER A 383 11.15 -1.22 -0.90
CA SER A 383 11.16 -1.52 -2.34
C SER A 383 12.17 -2.61 -2.68
N TYR A 384 11.84 -3.44 -3.68
CA TYR A 384 12.78 -4.43 -4.20
C TYR A 384 13.97 -3.77 -4.93
N ASN A 385 13.73 -2.67 -5.65
CA ASN A 385 14.76 -1.94 -6.39
C ASN A 385 14.35 -0.45 -6.59
N ASP A 386 15.25 0.38 -7.10
CA ASP A 386 14.99 1.76 -7.53
C ASP A 386 15.62 2.02 -8.92
N PRO A 387 15.09 1.42 -10.00
CA PRO A 387 15.73 1.47 -11.31
C PRO A 387 15.80 2.89 -11.89
N ILE A 388 14.81 3.73 -11.59
CA ILE A 388 14.75 5.12 -12.07
C ILE A 388 15.52 6.06 -11.12
N GLY A 389 15.76 5.66 -9.87
CA GLY A 389 16.44 6.46 -8.86
C GLY A 389 15.52 7.46 -8.15
N ARG A 390 14.20 7.36 -8.32
CA ARG A 390 13.24 8.34 -7.79
C ARG A 390 13.03 8.22 -6.29
N ILE A 391 13.17 7.01 -5.74
CA ILE A 391 13.07 6.82 -4.28
C ILE A 391 14.24 7.55 -3.61
N LEU A 392 15.45 7.34 -4.14
CA LEU A 392 16.65 8.00 -3.62
C LEU A 392 16.65 9.50 -3.87
N GLN A 393 16.17 9.94 -5.04
CA GLN A 393 15.98 11.36 -5.35
C GLN A 393 15.04 12.01 -4.32
N PHE A 394 13.88 11.41 -4.05
CA PHE A 394 12.92 11.89 -3.04
C PHE A 394 13.55 11.97 -1.65
N TYR A 395 14.35 10.97 -1.27
CA TYR A 395 15.07 10.96 0.02
C TYR A 395 16.06 12.13 0.14
N TYR A 396 16.89 12.35 -0.87
CA TYR A 396 17.89 13.41 -0.83
C TYR A 396 17.32 14.82 -1.01
N ASP A 397 16.16 14.94 -1.68
CA ASP A 397 15.46 16.22 -1.85
C ASP A 397 14.66 16.63 -0.62
N SER A 398 14.28 15.67 0.22
CA SER A 398 13.54 15.94 1.45
C SER A 398 14.43 16.55 2.54
N ALA A 399 14.05 17.73 3.03
CA ALA A 399 14.68 18.35 4.20
C ALA A 399 14.46 17.52 5.49
N HIS A 400 13.51 16.59 5.47
CA HIS A 400 13.05 15.79 6.61
C HIS A 400 13.51 14.32 6.53
N TYR A 401 14.65 14.05 5.89
CA TYR A 401 15.19 12.68 5.73
C TYR A 401 15.39 11.92 7.06
N ALA A 402 15.50 12.62 8.19
CA ALA A 402 15.53 12.01 9.52
C ALA A 402 14.23 11.25 9.87
N GLN A 403 13.08 11.72 9.38
CA GLN A 403 11.75 11.11 9.53
C GLN A 403 11.50 9.98 8.51
N MET A 404 12.54 9.56 7.77
CA MET A 404 12.44 8.50 6.76
C MET A 404 13.21 7.26 7.19
N SER A 405 12.60 6.09 7.02
CA SER A 405 13.26 4.80 7.02
C SER A 405 13.22 4.22 5.62
N VAL A 406 14.33 3.69 5.13
CA VAL A 406 14.50 3.23 3.76
C VAL A 406 15.04 1.82 3.77
N LEU A 407 14.31 0.89 3.13
CA LEU A 407 14.64 -0.52 2.99
C LEU A 407 14.55 -0.87 1.50
N ILE A 408 15.68 -0.87 0.80
CA ILE A 408 15.72 -1.17 -0.64
C ILE A 408 16.68 -2.31 -0.91
N GLY A 409 16.30 -3.25 -1.76
CA GLY A 409 17.18 -4.31 -2.23
C GLY A 409 16.51 -5.67 -2.21
N LYS A 410 17.22 -6.66 -2.76
CA LYS A 410 16.69 -8.01 -2.94
C LYS A 410 16.32 -8.66 -1.61
N ASP A 411 17.13 -8.52 -0.56
CA ASP A 411 16.85 -9.18 0.70
C ASP A 411 15.79 -8.44 1.50
N LEU A 412 15.81 -7.11 1.47
CA LEU A 412 14.95 -6.23 2.26
C LEU A 412 13.56 -6.01 1.65
N GLY A 413 13.47 -5.95 0.31
CA GLY A 413 12.25 -5.66 -0.44
C GLY A 413 11.51 -6.90 -0.95
N ASP A 414 12.11 -8.09 -0.86
CA ASP A 414 11.42 -9.35 -1.16
C ASP A 414 10.26 -9.57 -0.19
N ILE A 415 9.06 -9.76 -0.75
CA ILE A 415 7.83 -9.83 0.05
C ILE A 415 7.81 -11.04 0.99
N THR A 416 8.47 -12.14 0.62
CA THR A 416 8.52 -13.36 1.43
C THR A 416 9.40 -13.13 2.66
N ASN A 417 10.61 -12.60 2.47
CA ASN A 417 11.49 -12.22 3.58
C ASN A 417 10.80 -11.17 4.47
N LEU A 418 10.17 -10.16 3.84
CA LEU A 418 9.50 -9.08 4.55
C LEU A 418 8.36 -9.61 5.43
N ALA A 419 7.44 -10.41 4.88
CA ALA A 419 6.29 -10.94 5.59
C ALA A 419 6.67 -11.97 6.67
N ASN A 420 7.72 -12.76 6.45
CA ASN A 420 8.09 -13.83 7.38
C ASN A 420 9.07 -13.38 8.49
N ASP A 421 9.99 -12.47 8.17
CA ASP A 421 11.14 -12.16 9.04
C ASP A 421 11.18 -10.73 9.56
N PHE A 422 10.64 -9.74 8.83
CA PHE A 422 10.86 -8.32 9.15
C PHE A 422 9.61 -7.58 9.61
N LEU A 423 8.43 -7.96 9.12
CA LEU A 423 7.18 -7.35 9.54
C LEU A 423 6.74 -7.88 10.92
N PRO A 424 6.04 -7.05 11.70
CA PRO A 424 5.52 -7.47 12.98
C PRO A 424 4.55 -8.63 12.79
N LYS A 425 4.77 -9.73 13.51
CA LYS A 425 3.80 -10.82 13.53
C LYS A 425 2.48 -10.32 14.09
N SER A 426 1.38 -10.81 13.52
CA SER A 426 0.02 -10.44 13.94
C SER A 426 -0.12 -10.52 15.46
N ALA A 427 -0.55 -9.43 16.09
CA ALA A 427 -0.88 -9.39 17.52
C ALA A 427 -2.06 -10.32 17.90
N ILE A 428 -2.77 -10.87 16.92
CA ILE A 428 -3.78 -11.92 17.10
C ILE A 428 -3.12 -13.24 17.55
N ASP A 429 -1.82 -13.39 17.32
CA ASP A 429 -1.02 -14.47 17.88
C ASP A 429 -0.61 -14.18 19.33
N ARG A 430 -1.60 -13.92 20.19
CA ARG A 430 -1.42 -13.85 21.66
C ARG A 430 -0.71 -15.10 22.20
N THR A 431 -0.89 -16.23 21.53
CA THR A 431 -0.20 -17.48 21.79
C THR A 431 1.32 -17.37 21.62
N THR A 432 1.80 -16.75 20.53
CA THR A 432 3.24 -16.53 20.31
C THR A 432 3.81 -15.47 21.24
N ILE A 433 3.09 -14.37 21.52
CA ILE A 433 3.54 -13.36 22.50
C ILE A 433 3.66 -14.00 23.89
N ARG A 434 2.64 -14.76 24.32
CA ARG A 434 2.64 -15.46 25.61
C ARG A 434 3.68 -16.58 25.67
N MET A 435 3.94 -17.27 24.56
CA MET A 435 5.01 -18.25 24.44
C MET A 435 6.39 -17.59 24.54
N ALA A 436 6.60 -16.44 23.91
CA ALA A 436 7.84 -15.66 24.00
C ALA A 436 8.06 -15.12 25.43
N GLU A 437 7.03 -14.62 26.10
CA GLU A 437 7.07 -14.23 27.51
C GLU A 437 7.39 -15.43 28.42
N LEU A 438 6.76 -16.59 28.19
CA LEU A 438 7.03 -17.83 28.95
C LEU A 438 8.44 -18.37 28.70
N LEU A 439 8.97 -18.25 27.48
CA LEU A 439 10.34 -18.61 27.14
C LEU A 439 11.35 -17.65 27.78
N GLN A 440 11.08 -16.34 27.79
CA GLN A 440 11.87 -15.35 28.52
C GLN A 440 11.89 -15.63 30.03
N HIS A 441 10.73 -15.98 30.61
CA HIS A 441 10.64 -16.38 32.02
C HIS A 441 11.39 -17.69 32.33
N ARG A 442 11.48 -18.63 31.39
CA ARG A 442 12.25 -19.88 31.55
C ARG A 442 13.75 -19.70 31.35
N MET A 443 14.18 -18.72 30.55
CA MET A 443 15.60 -18.47 30.26
C MET A 443 16.28 -17.48 31.23
N GLY A 444 15.59 -17.02 32.28
CA GLY A 444 16.21 -16.27 33.38
C GLY A 444 16.73 -14.88 33.01
N ALA A 445 16.28 -14.28 31.92
CA ALA A 445 16.66 -12.92 31.53
C ALA A 445 15.79 -11.89 32.26
N THR A 446 16.11 -11.59 33.52
CA THR A 446 15.63 -10.38 34.18
C THR A 446 16.29 -9.16 33.54
N SER A 447 15.55 -8.39 32.75
CA SER A 447 15.90 -6.99 32.49
C SER A 447 15.72 -6.20 33.78
N ALA A 448 16.84 -5.76 34.36
CA ALA A 448 16.83 -4.82 35.44
C ALA A 448 16.36 -3.46 34.91
N LEU A 449 15.16 -3.02 35.31
CA LEU A 449 14.80 -1.60 35.36
C LEU A 449 13.62 -1.40 36.33
N GLN A 450 13.87 -0.49 37.28
CA GLN A 450 12.97 0.17 38.24
C GLN A 450 12.71 -0.50 39.60
N THR A 451 13.69 -0.31 40.49
CA THR A 451 13.40 0.09 41.87
C THR A 451 12.74 1.47 41.88
N VAL A 452 11.42 1.52 42.06
CA VAL A 452 10.76 2.70 42.63
C VAL A 452 10.20 2.29 43.99
N SER A 453 10.80 2.84 45.03
CA SER A 453 10.35 2.77 46.41
C SER A 453 8.94 3.35 46.55
N SER A 454 7.95 2.50 46.78
CA SER A 454 6.68 2.90 47.38
C SER A 454 6.67 2.42 48.84
N SER A 455 7.07 3.33 49.72
CA SER A 455 6.72 3.25 51.13
C SER A 455 5.29 3.72 51.29
N SER A 456 4.38 2.82 51.67
CA SER A 456 3.24 3.07 52.58
C SER A 456 2.29 1.87 52.55
N ASN A 457 2.37 1.04 53.59
CA ASN A 457 1.22 0.29 54.04
C ASN A 457 0.16 1.28 54.57
N PRO A 458 -1.12 0.92 54.46
CA PRO A 458 -1.82 0.70 55.71
C PRO A 458 -2.46 -0.69 55.76
N THR A 459 -2.11 -1.36 56.84
CA THR A 459 -2.87 -2.35 57.59
C THR A 459 -4.39 -2.21 57.46
N VAL A 460 -5.07 -3.26 56.97
CA VAL A 460 -6.41 -3.62 57.46
C VAL A 460 -6.49 -5.13 57.64
N SER A 461 -6.85 -5.49 58.86
CA SER A 461 -7.05 -6.80 59.44
C SER A 461 -8.12 -7.65 58.76
N VAL A 462 -7.81 -8.93 58.56
CA VAL A 462 -8.79 -10.00 58.36
C VAL A 462 -9.45 -10.33 59.70
N LYS A 463 -10.78 -10.28 59.76
CA LYS A 463 -11.59 -11.03 60.71
C LYS A 463 -12.69 -11.80 59.97
N SER A 464 -12.91 -13.00 60.46
CA SER A 464 -13.62 -14.14 59.92
C SER A 464 -15.13 -14.13 60.20
N THR A 465 -15.84 -15.09 59.54
CA THR A 465 -17.09 -15.79 59.97
C THR A 465 -18.38 -14.95 60.02
N THR A 466 -19.58 -15.37 59.61
CA THR A 466 -20.24 -16.68 59.37
C THR A 466 -21.60 -16.42 58.66
N GLU A 467 -22.12 -17.43 57.92
CA GLU A 467 -23.54 -17.88 57.75
C GLU A 467 -24.71 -16.84 57.78
N THR A 468 -25.74 -16.84 56.91
CA THR A 468 -26.66 -17.93 56.50
C THR A 468 -27.67 -17.42 55.44
N SER A 469 -28.18 -18.37 54.64
CA SER A 469 -29.38 -18.44 53.77
C SER A 469 -30.38 -17.26 53.64
N ILE A 470 -30.90 -17.04 52.42
CA ILE A 470 -32.32 -17.22 52.01
C ILE A 470 -32.41 -17.13 50.46
N ALA A 471 -33.11 -18.09 49.85
CA ALA A 471 -33.59 -18.09 48.46
C ALA A 471 -35.14 -17.99 48.47
N PRO A 472 -35.85 -18.15 47.33
CA PRO A 472 -35.91 -17.33 46.11
C PRO A 472 -37.36 -16.90 45.78
N THR A 473 -37.58 -15.89 44.92
CA THR A 473 -38.88 -15.63 44.23
C THR A 473 -38.72 -14.40 43.31
N ASN A 474 -39.42 -14.17 42.20
CA ASN A 474 -40.14 -14.95 41.19
C ASN A 474 -40.54 -13.89 40.11
N LYS A 475 -40.66 -14.32 38.85
CA LYS A 475 -41.51 -13.75 37.76
C LYS A 475 -41.25 -12.35 37.15
N LEU A 476 -40.95 -12.39 35.84
CA LEU A 476 -41.69 -11.78 34.71
C LEU A 476 -42.34 -10.39 34.91
N ILE A 477 -41.89 -9.40 34.12
CA ILE A 477 -42.60 -8.84 32.95
C ILE A 477 -41.57 -8.59 31.86
#